data_AF-A0ABC8SNT5-F1
#
_entry.id   AF-A0ABC8SNT5-F1
#
_cell.length_a   1.000
_cell.length_b   1.000
_cell.length_c   1.000
_cell.angle_alpha   90.00
_cell.angle_beta   90.00
_cell.angle_gamma   90.00
#
_symmetry.space_group_name_H-M   'P 1'
#
loop_
_entity.id
_entity.type
_entity.pdbx_description
1 polymer ?
#
loop_
_entity_poly.entity_id
_entity_poly.type
_entity_poly.pdbx_seq_one_letter_code
_entity_poly.pdbx_strand_id
1 'polypeptide(L)'
;ENQMSQLSICIAEKLATLPSTPYKPYLFRINDALRRENSEAYEPEIVAIGPYHRGKVKLQMMEEHKLLYLQELLKRRNELSVDMYVIAMQELEQKARKCYAEPIKMNRDEFVEMMLLDGSFIIELFRKFSCEEQEQIDDPIFQASVIWLNIRRDLLLFENQLPFFVLSKLFDMSKDSNQGGPQENILVLALKFLLQAIPDISYFQMPETPEINDNHLLSLVHAIWCSRFATMVPSRIDANQERGWSFIKCTTGLRESGIKFVKATDSFRCLI
;
A
#
# COMPACT_ATOMS: atom_id res chain seq x y z
N GLU A 1 33.68 -26.38 39.76
CA GLU A 1 33.70 -25.72 38.44
C GLU A 1 32.35 -25.89 37.79
N ASN A 2 31.67 -24.80 37.46
CA ASN A 2 30.28 -24.82 37.02
C ASN A 2 30.25 -25.04 35.50
N GLN A 3 30.20 -26.31 35.07
CA GLN A 3 29.99 -26.64 33.65
C GLN A 3 28.56 -26.24 33.27
N MET A 4 28.41 -25.03 32.72
CA MET A 4 27.18 -24.70 32.00
C MET A 4 27.00 -25.70 30.85
N SER A 5 25.82 -26.32 30.79
CA SER A 5 25.50 -27.24 29.69
C SER A 5 25.59 -26.50 28.34
N GLN A 6 26.00 -27.19 27.27
CA GLN A 6 26.04 -26.58 25.93
C GLN A 6 24.68 -25.99 25.50
N LEU A 7 23.57 -26.58 25.98
CA LEU A 7 22.23 -26.04 25.76
C LEU A 7 22.07 -24.66 26.41
N SER A 8 22.61 -24.46 27.60
CA SER A 8 22.57 -23.16 28.31
C SER A 8 23.39 -22.09 27.59
N ILE A 9 24.54 -22.44 27.03
CA ILE A 9 25.37 -21.53 26.22
C ILE A 9 24.61 -21.14 24.94
N CYS A 10 24.05 -22.11 24.23
CA CYS A 10 23.30 -21.86 23.00
C CYS A 10 22.03 -21.02 23.26
N ILE A 11 21.34 -21.21 24.39
CA ILE A 11 20.21 -20.37 24.79
C ILE A 11 20.69 -18.96 25.15
N ALA A 12 21.79 -18.81 25.89
CA ALA A 12 22.34 -17.50 26.24
C ALA A 12 22.77 -16.70 24.99
N GLU A 13 23.38 -17.36 24.00
CA GLU A 13 23.70 -16.77 22.70
C GLU A 13 22.44 -16.31 21.97
N LYS A 14 21.39 -17.14 21.90
CA LYS A 14 20.10 -16.75 21.30
C LYS A 14 19.47 -15.56 22.02
N LEU A 15 19.52 -15.53 23.34
CA LEU A 15 19.00 -14.40 24.13
C LEU A 15 19.83 -13.12 23.91
N ALA A 16 21.15 -13.23 23.78
CA ALA A 16 22.03 -12.10 23.47
C ALA A 16 21.81 -11.54 22.06
N THR A 17 21.28 -12.34 21.13
CA THR A 17 20.88 -11.86 19.79
C THR A 17 19.53 -11.17 19.75
N LEU A 18 18.75 -11.20 20.83
CA LEU A 18 17.48 -10.47 20.89
C LEU A 18 17.75 -8.96 20.97
N PRO A 19 17.05 -8.12 20.20
CA PRO A 19 17.24 -6.68 20.23
C PRO A 19 16.88 -6.11 21.61
N SER A 20 17.75 -5.24 22.15
CA SER A 20 17.57 -4.59 23.46
C SER A 20 16.34 -3.68 23.57
N THR A 21 15.77 -3.28 22.43
CA THR A 21 14.49 -2.59 22.34
C THR A 21 13.58 -3.36 21.39
N PRO A 22 12.33 -3.69 21.78
CA PRO A 22 11.40 -4.32 20.87
C PRO A 22 11.07 -3.33 19.75
N TYR A 23 11.61 -3.58 18.57
CA TYR A 23 11.14 -2.90 17.36
C TYR A 23 9.67 -3.25 17.19
N LYS A 24 8.82 -2.26 16.91
CA LYS A 24 7.38 -2.47 16.73
C LYS A 24 7.10 -2.58 15.23
N PRO A 25 7.07 -3.80 14.65
CA PRO A 25 6.69 -3.96 13.26
C PRO A 25 5.25 -3.49 13.06
N TYR A 26 4.94 -3.07 11.85
CA TYR A 26 3.59 -2.64 11.46
C TYR A 26 3.13 -3.26 10.13
N LEU A 27 3.99 -4.01 9.43
CA LEU A 27 3.66 -4.80 8.25
C LEU A 27 3.58 -6.28 8.61
N PHE A 28 2.37 -6.84 8.65
CA PHE A 28 2.12 -8.21 9.07
C PHE A 28 1.54 -9.03 7.92
N ARG A 29 1.62 -10.36 8.02
CA ARG A 29 0.75 -11.22 7.25
C ARG A 29 -0.55 -11.47 7.98
N ILE A 30 -1.59 -11.71 7.21
CA ILE A 30 -2.88 -12.16 7.70
C ILE A 30 -2.70 -13.52 8.36
N ASN A 31 -3.30 -13.65 9.53
CA ASN A 31 -3.29 -14.91 10.26
C ASN A 31 -3.89 -16.04 9.41
N ASP A 32 -3.26 -17.22 9.45
CA ASP A 32 -3.67 -18.39 8.67
C ASP A 32 -5.14 -18.78 8.89
N ALA A 33 -5.72 -18.51 10.06
CA ALA A 33 -7.14 -18.75 10.32
C ALA A 33 -8.04 -17.91 9.41
N LEU A 34 -7.77 -16.61 9.28
CA LEU A 34 -8.52 -15.73 8.37
C LEU A 34 -8.27 -16.11 6.90
N ARG A 35 -7.02 -16.45 6.57
CA ARG A 35 -6.66 -16.87 5.21
C ARG A 35 -7.37 -18.16 4.78
N ARG A 36 -7.66 -19.09 5.70
CA ARG A 36 -8.41 -20.32 5.39
C ARG A 36 -9.86 -20.06 5.01
N GLU A 37 -10.47 -18.99 5.51
CA GLU A 37 -11.86 -18.64 5.18
C GLU A 37 -11.99 -18.12 3.73
N ASN A 38 -11.01 -17.34 3.27
CA ASN A 38 -10.95 -16.87 1.89
C ASN A 38 -9.51 -16.53 1.49
N SER A 39 -8.80 -17.49 0.90
CA SER A 39 -7.39 -17.30 0.53
C SER A 39 -7.20 -16.29 -0.61
N GLU A 40 -8.16 -16.20 -1.53
CA GLU A 40 -8.09 -15.33 -2.72
C GLU A 40 -8.22 -13.86 -2.36
N ALA A 41 -8.92 -13.53 -1.27
CA ALA A 41 -9.06 -12.16 -0.80
C ALA A 41 -7.72 -11.50 -0.40
N TYR A 42 -6.75 -12.30 0.06
CA TYR A 42 -5.46 -11.84 0.59
C TYR A 42 -4.29 -12.12 -0.36
N GLU A 43 -4.60 -12.30 -1.64
CA GLU A 43 -3.67 -12.78 -2.63
C GLU A 43 -3.69 -11.81 -3.82
N PRO A 44 -2.54 -11.20 -4.19
CA PRO A 44 -2.49 -10.26 -5.31
C PRO A 44 -2.79 -10.96 -6.63
N GLU A 45 -3.44 -10.23 -7.53
CA GLU A 45 -3.84 -10.72 -8.84
C GLU A 45 -2.79 -10.45 -9.92
N ILE A 46 -2.19 -9.26 -9.92
CA ILE A 46 -1.32 -8.78 -10.99
C ILE A 46 0.04 -8.33 -10.45
N VAL A 47 0.09 -7.64 -9.30
CA VAL A 47 1.34 -7.04 -8.79
C VAL A 47 1.64 -7.42 -7.35
N ALA A 48 2.83 -7.99 -7.13
CA ALA A 48 3.41 -8.09 -5.79
C ALA A 48 4.10 -6.78 -5.42
N ILE A 49 3.93 -6.32 -4.19
CA ILE A 49 4.66 -5.21 -3.58
C ILE A 49 5.17 -5.67 -2.23
N GLY A 50 6.44 -5.44 -1.97
CA GLY A 50 7.09 -5.94 -0.77
C GLY A 50 7.42 -7.43 -0.86
N PRO A 51 7.87 -8.02 0.27
CA PRO A 51 8.49 -9.34 0.26
C PRO A 51 7.52 -10.51 0.30
N TYR A 52 6.29 -10.34 0.80
CA TYR A 52 5.41 -11.48 1.16
C TYR A 52 4.81 -12.23 -0.03
N HIS A 53 4.78 -11.62 -1.22
CA HIS A 53 4.20 -12.22 -2.43
C HIS A 53 5.17 -12.33 -3.60
N ARG A 54 6.45 -11.99 -3.40
CA ARG A 54 7.47 -12.01 -4.45
C ARG A 54 7.78 -13.45 -4.91
N GLY A 55 8.16 -13.60 -6.18
CA GLY A 55 8.56 -14.89 -6.78
C GLY A 55 7.40 -15.78 -7.22
N LYS A 56 6.14 -15.31 -7.12
CA LYS A 56 4.99 -16.05 -7.64
C LYS A 56 4.93 -15.95 -9.16
N VAL A 57 4.88 -17.09 -9.83
CA VAL A 57 4.87 -17.21 -11.30
C VAL A 57 3.81 -16.32 -11.96
N LYS A 58 2.60 -16.28 -11.40
CA LYS A 58 1.50 -15.47 -11.95
C LYS A 58 1.74 -13.94 -11.92
N LEU A 59 2.69 -13.46 -11.13
CA LEU A 59 3.01 -12.04 -10.96
C LEU A 59 4.26 -11.62 -11.72
N GLN A 60 4.95 -12.57 -12.37
CA GLN A 60 6.26 -12.35 -13.00
C GLN A 60 6.21 -11.30 -14.12
N MET A 61 5.14 -11.26 -14.91
CA MET A 61 4.96 -10.26 -15.96
C MET A 61 5.05 -8.83 -15.42
N MET A 62 4.49 -8.58 -14.23
CA MET A 62 4.54 -7.25 -13.65
C MET A 62 5.92 -6.93 -13.06
N GLU A 63 6.71 -7.93 -12.63
CA GLU A 63 8.11 -7.70 -12.22
C GLU A 63 8.95 -7.15 -13.38
N GLU A 64 8.71 -7.62 -14.61
CA GLU A 64 9.36 -7.08 -15.82
C GLU A 64 8.88 -5.63 -16.09
N HIS A 65 7.59 -5.35 -15.92
CA HIS A 65 7.04 -4.00 -16.12
C HIS A 65 7.56 -2.98 -15.09
N LYS A 66 7.89 -3.41 -13.87
CA LYS A 66 8.53 -2.54 -12.86
C LYS A 66 9.89 -2.02 -13.34
N LEU A 67 10.65 -2.79 -14.12
CA LEU A 67 11.92 -2.33 -14.70
C LEU A 67 11.69 -1.21 -15.70
N LEU A 68 10.62 -1.28 -16.51
CA LEU A 68 10.24 -0.20 -17.43
C LEU A 68 9.90 1.07 -16.65
N TYR A 69 9.19 0.95 -15.52
CA TYR A 69 8.85 2.10 -14.67
C TYR A 69 10.08 2.68 -13.97
N LEU A 70 11.06 1.85 -13.59
CA LEU A 70 12.36 2.35 -13.12
C LEU A 70 13.08 3.14 -14.23
N GLN A 71 13.07 2.65 -15.48
CA GLN A 71 13.65 3.39 -16.60
C GLN A 71 12.95 4.75 -16.82
N GLU A 72 11.63 4.79 -16.74
CA GLU A 72 10.83 6.02 -16.82
C GLU A 72 11.22 7.02 -15.72
N LEU A 73 11.36 6.54 -14.47
CA LEU A 73 11.78 7.35 -13.34
C LEU A 73 13.17 7.96 -13.56
N LEU A 74 14.13 7.19 -14.09
CA LEU A 74 15.47 7.69 -14.42
C LEU A 74 15.46 8.73 -15.55
N LYS A 75 14.65 8.50 -16.59
CA LYS A 75 14.51 9.43 -17.73
C LYS A 75 14.04 10.81 -17.28
N ARG A 76 13.18 10.91 -16.26
CA ARG A 76 12.71 12.22 -15.73
C ARG A 76 13.85 13.14 -15.32
N ARG A 77 14.95 12.58 -14.83
CA ARG A 77 16.14 13.34 -14.40
C ARG A 77 17.31 13.25 -15.39
N ASN A 78 17.09 12.64 -16.55
CA ASN A 78 18.14 12.30 -17.52
C ASN A 78 19.28 11.49 -16.90
N GLU A 79 18.95 10.59 -15.97
CA GLU A 79 19.92 9.76 -15.27
C GLU A 79 20.18 8.46 -16.05
N LEU A 80 21.46 8.09 -16.19
CA LEU A 80 21.87 6.87 -16.89
C LEU A 80 22.21 5.71 -15.94
N SER A 81 22.25 5.97 -14.64
CA SER A 81 22.64 4.99 -13.62
C SER A 81 21.64 4.97 -12.45
N VAL A 82 21.48 3.79 -11.86
CA VAL A 82 20.67 3.55 -10.65
C VAL A 82 21.47 3.71 -9.36
N ASP A 83 22.78 3.93 -9.42
CA ASP A 83 23.70 3.81 -8.26
C ASP A 83 23.26 4.64 -7.07
N MET A 84 22.86 5.90 -7.29
CA MET A 84 22.40 6.79 -6.21
C MET A 84 21.16 6.25 -5.50
N TYR A 85 20.22 5.66 -6.26
CA TYR A 85 19.02 5.05 -5.70
C TYR A 85 19.36 3.77 -4.93
N VAL A 86 20.25 2.93 -5.46
CA VAL A 86 20.72 1.72 -4.78
C VAL A 86 21.39 2.07 -3.45
N ILE A 87 22.27 3.07 -3.43
CA ILE A 87 22.93 3.55 -2.20
C ILE A 87 21.87 4.02 -1.18
N ALA A 88 20.92 4.86 -1.61
CA ALA A 88 19.86 5.33 -0.73
C ALA A 88 18.99 4.19 -0.17
N MET A 89 18.70 3.17 -0.99
CA MET A 89 17.95 1.99 -0.55
C MET A 89 18.77 1.10 0.40
N GLN A 90 20.08 0.97 0.18
CA GLN A 90 20.98 0.26 1.08
C GLN A 90 21.07 0.90 2.48
N GLU A 91 20.96 2.22 2.57
CA GLU A 91 20.90 2.97 3.83
C GLU A 91 19.57 2.74 4.58
N LEU A 92 18.47 2.58 3.83
CA LEU A 92 17.14 2.36 4.40
C LEU A 92 16.81 0.89 4.68
N GLU A 93 17.58 -0.04 4.12
CA GLU A 93 17.35 -1.49 4.13
C GLU A 93 17.00 -2.04 5.52
N GLN A 94 17.87 -1.82 6.51
CA GLN A 94 17.66 -2.37 7.85
C GLN A 94 16.43 -1.78 8.52
N LYS A 95 16.14 -0.48 8.31
CA LYS A 95 14.96 0.18 8.84
C LYS A 95 13.70 -0.42 8.21
N ALA A 96 13.68 -0.56 6.89
CA ALA A 96 12.55 -1.11 6.14
C ALA A 96 12.30 -2.58 6.48
N ARG A 97 13.36 -3.39 6.59
CA ARG A 97 13.25 -4.81 6.97
C ARG A 97 12.60 -4.97 8.35
N LYS A 98 12.93 -4.10 9.31
CA LYS A 98 12.36 -4.14 10.67
C LYS A 98 10.89 -3.69 10.75
N CYS A 99 10.33 -3.09 9.69
CA CYS A 99 8.90 -2.80 9.62
C CYS A 99 8.05 -4.06 9.46
N TYR A 100 8.63 -5.14 8.92
CA TYR A 100 7.98 -6.43 8.72
C TYR A 100 8.05 -7.29 9.97
N ALA A 101 6.92 -7.87 10.36
CA ALA A 101 6.81 -8.68 11.57
C ALA A 101 7.45 -10.07 11.41
N GLU A 102 7.51 -10.58 10.19
CA GLU A 102 8.06 -11.89 9.88
C GLU A 102 9.47 -11.79 9.30
N PRO A 103 10.33 -12.81 9.53
CA PRO A 103 11.63 -12.88 8.90
C PRO A 103 11.52 -12.90 7.37
N ILE A 104 12.19 -11.96 6.72
CA ILE A 104 12.28 -11.89 5.27
C ILE A 104 13.47 -12.74 4.81
N LYS A 105 13.20 -13.73 3.95
CA LYS A 105 14.20 -14.69 3.45
C LYS A 105 15.14 -14.13 2.37
N MET A 106 14.88 -12.91 1.89
CA MET A 106 15.74 -12.24 0.92
C MET A 106 17.04 -11.79 1.55
N ASN A 107 18.14 -11.91 0.80
CA ASN A 107 19.39 -11.28 1.16
C ASN A 107 19.29 -9.75 1.08
N ARG A 108 20.39 -9.05 1.38
CA ARG A 108 20.40 -7.58 1.41
C ARG A 108 20.11 -6.99 0.03
N ASP A 109 20.77 -7.50 -1.00
CA ASP A 109 20.73 -6.95 -2.35
C ASP A 109 19.37 -7.22 -3.00
N GLU A 110 18.82 -8.43 -2.85
CA GLU A 110 17.46 -8.78 -3.29
C GLU A 110 16.40 -7.87 -2.66
N PHE A 111 16.56 -7.53 -1.39
CA PHE A 111 15.62 -6.65 -0.70
C PHE A 111 15.75 -5.19 -1.14
N VAL A 112 16.98 -4.72 -1.37
CA VAL A 112 17.25 -3.39 -1.94
C VAL A 112 16.68 -3.26 -3.33
N GLU A 113 16.90 -4.26 -4.19
CA GLU A 113 16.33 -4.32 -5.53
C GLU A 113 14.80 -4.29 -5.47
N MET A 114 14.19 -5.08 -4.58
CA MET A 114 12.73 -5.04 -4.36
C MET A 114 12.25 -3.64 -3.97
N MET A 115 12.87 -2.99 -2.99
CA MET A 115 12.46 -1.64 -2.57
C MET A 115 12.55 -0.63 -3.72
N LEU A 116 13.61 -0.73 -4.54
CA LEU A 116 13.82 0.17 -5.68
C LEU A 116 12.78 -0.07 -6.77
N LEU A 117 12.56 -1.32 -7.19
CA LEU A 117 11.63 -1.64 -8.27
C LEU A 117 10.19 -1.37 -7.88
N ASP A 118 9.78 -1.85 -6.70
CA ASP A 118 8.41 -1.68 -6.21
C ASP A 118 8.11 -0.21 -5.93
N GLY A 119 9.07 0.52 -5.36
CA GLY A 119 8.91 1.94 -5.07
C GLY A 119 8.85 2.80 -6.33
N SER A 120 9.75 2.56 -7.29
CA SER A 120 9.75 3.26 -8.59
C SER A 120 8.47 3.00 -9.36
N PHE A 121 8.01 1.75 -9.37
CA PHE A 121 6.74 1.39 -9.99
C PHE A 121 5.56 2.16 -9.41
N ILE A 122 5.42 2.18 -8.07
CA ILE A 122 4.33 2.90 -7.40
C ILE A 122 4.38 4.40 -7.73
N ILE A 123 5.57 5.02 -7.69
CA ILE A 123 5.74 6.45 -7.94
C ILE A 123 5.33 6.82 -9.36
N GLU A 124 5.87 6.12 -10.36
CA GLU A 124 5.56 6.42 -11.76
C GLU A 124 4.11 6.07 -12.12
N LEU A 125 3.53 5.03 -11.52
CA LEU A 125 2.10 4.72 -11.66
C LEU A 125 1.23 5.89 -11.22
N PHE A 126 1.53 6.48 -10.06
CA PHE A 126 0.76 7.62 -9.55
C PHE A 126 0.94 8.89 -10.38
N ARG A 127 2.15 9.13 -10.89
CA ARG A 127 2.43 10.25 -11.81
C ARG A 127 1.67 10.09 -13.12
N LYS A 128 1.82 8.96 -13.80
CA LYS A 128 1.14 8.66 -15.08
C LYS A 128 -0.37 8.81 -14.99
N PHE A 129 -0.98 8.27 -13.93
CA PHE A 129 -2.42 8.41 -13.70
C PHE A 129 -2.86 9.86 -13.47
N SER A 130 -1.96 10.73 -13.00
CA SER A 130 -2.22 12.15 -12.76
C SER A 130 -1.91 13.05 -13.97
N CYS A 131 -1.27 12.53 -15.02
CA CYS A 131 -0.98 13.22 -16.27
C CYS A 131 -2.17 13.19 -17.24
N GLU A 132 -2.09 14.02 -18.29
CA GLU A 132 -3.08 14.06 -19.37
C GLU A 132 -3.18 12.71 -20.12
N GLU A 133 -4.36 12.41 -20.67
CA GLU A 133 -4.68 11.12 -21.30
C GLU A 133 -3.66 10.71 -22.37
N GLN A 134 -3.05 11.65 -23.10
CA GLN A 134 -2.02 11.36 -24.11
C GLN A 134 -0.80 10.59 -23.58
N GLU A 135 -0.34 10.84 -22.35
CA GLU A 135 0.81 10.13 -21.76
C GLU A 135 0.44 8.72 -21.26
N GLN A 136 -0.86 8.42 -21.15
CA GLN A 136 -1.38 7.13 -20.69
C GLN A 136 -1.64 6.17 -21.86
N ILE A 137 -1.84 6.67 -23.08
CA ILE A 137 -2.21 5.86 -24.26
C ILE A 137 -1.16 4.78 -24.58
N ASP A 138 0.13 5.10 -24.39
CA ASP A 138 1.22 4.19 -24.75
C ASP A 138 1.56 3.16 -23.65
N ASP A 139 0.94 3.25 -22.47
CA ASP A 139 1.18 2.31 -21.37
C ASP A 139 0.09 1.22 -21.28
N PRO A 140 0.45 -0.07 -21.44
CA PRO A 140 -0.50 -1.18 -21.36
C PRO A 140 -1.34 -1.21 -20.08
N ILE A 141 -0.84 -0.66 -18.96
CA ILE A 141 -1.58 -0.59 -17.69
C ILE A 141 -2.83 0.28 -17.81
N PHE A 142 -2.76 1.38 -18.58
CA PHE A 142 -3.87 2.33 -18.71
C PHE A 142 -4.76 2.07 -19.93
N GLN A 143 -4.34 1.17 -20.84
CA GLN A 143 -5.14 0.76 -22.01
C GLN A 143 -6.40 -0.04 -21.65
N ALA A 144 -6.41 -0.73 -20.50
CA ALA A 144 -7.57 -1.51 -20.04
C ALA A 144 -7.89 -1.20 -18.58
N SER A 145 -9.14 -0.76 -18.33
CA SER A 145 -9.56 -0.35 -16.99
C SER A 145 -9.42 -1.42 -15.93
N VAL A 146 -9.64 -2.67 -16.32
CA VAL A 146 -9.49 -3.85 -15.46
C VAL A 146 -8.07 -3.96 -14.89
N ILE A 147 -7.02 -3.60 -15.65
CA ILE A 147 -5.63 -3.75 -15.22
C ILE A 147 -5.32 -2.77 -14.09
N TRP A 148 -5.55 -1.47 -14.27
CA TRP A 148 -5.28 -0.49 -13.21
C TRP A 148 -6.24 -0.61 -12.02
N LEU A 149 -7.47 -1.12 -12.21
CA LEU A 149 -8.37 -1.48 -11.11
C LEU A 149 -7.79 -2.62 -10.25
N ASN A 150 -7.27 -3.66 -10.89
CA ASN A 150 -6.64 -4.78 -10.19
C ASN A 150 -5.34 -4.38 -9.50
N ILE A 151 -4.50 -3.56 -10.15
CA ILE A 151 -3.30 -2.98 -9.51
C ILE A 151 -3.70 -2.17 -8.27
N ARG A 152 -4.73 -1.32 -8.36
CA ARG A 152 -5.21 -0.57 -7.19
C ARG A 152 -5.63 -1.50 -6.06
N ARG A 153 -6.40 -2.56 -6.37
CA ARG A 153 -6.82 -3.56 -5.38
C ARG A 153 -5.60 -4.22 -4.72
N ASP A 154 -4.61 -4.61 -5.51
CA ASP A 154 -3.36 -5.20 -5.02
C ASP A 154 -2.57 -4.23 -4.13
N LEU A 155 -2.49 -2.94 -4.47
CA LEU A 155 -1.83 -1.91 -3.65
C LEU A 155 -2.53 -1.65 -2.30
N LEU A 156 -3.79 -2.09 -2.15
CA LEU A 156 -4.56 -1.98 -0.91
C LEU A 156 -4.57 -3.28 -0.10
N LEU A 157 -3.95 -4.35 -0.59
CA LEU A 157 -3.84 -5.59 0.17
C LEU A 157 -2.88 -5.41 1.36
N PHE A 158 -3.30 -5.90 2.51
CA PHE A 158 -2.56 -5.78 3.77
C PHE A 158 -1.14 -6.40 3.71
N GLU A 159 -0.99 -7.52 3.01
CA GLU A 159 0.29 -8.22 2.85
C GLU A 159 1.13 -7.72 1.66
N ASN A 160 0.67 -6.69 0.96
CA ASN A 160 1.25 -6.22 -0.30
C ASN A 160 1.70 -4.76 -0.20
N GLN A 161 2.50 -4.46 0.83
CA GLN A 161 2.82 -3.09 1.23
C GLN A 161 4.32 -2.88 1.30
N LEU A 162 4.73 -1.65 1.00
CA LEU A 162 6.08 -1.12 1.22
C LEU A 162 6.02 -0.03 2.29
N PRO A 163 7.03 0.10 3.18
CA PRO A 163 7.10 1.21 4.12
C PRO A 163 7.06 2.57 3.39
N PHE A 164 6.20 3.49 3.83
CA PHE A 164 5.95 4.73 3.10
C PHE A 164 7.21 5.61 2.96
N PHE A 165 8.09 5.62 3.97
CA PHE A 165 9.34 6.39 3.91
C PHE A 165 10.27 5.95 2.77
N VAL A 166 10.16 4.70 2.28
CA VAL A 166 10.91 4.24 1.09
C VAL A 166 10.38 4.98 -0.14
N LEU A 167 9.05 5.05 -0.28
CA LEU A 167 8.38 5.79 -1.35
C LEU A 167 8.72 7.28 -1.28
N SER A 168 8.65 7.90 -0.10
CA SER A 168 8.99 9.32 0.07
C SER A 168 10.43 9.60 -0.35
N LYS A 169 11.39 8.77 0.08
CA LYS A 169 12.80 8.93 -0.28
C LYS A 169 13.03 8.85 -1.79
N LEU A 170 12.50 7.81 -2.44
CA LEU A 170 12.61 7.63 -3.89
C LEU A 170 11.92 8.76 -4.65
N PHE A 171 10.75 9.19 -4.20
CA PHE A 171 9.99 10.28 -4.80
C PHE A 171 10.79 11.58 -4.76
N ASP A 172 11.31 11.97 -3.60
CA ASP A 172 12.12 13.17 -3.44
C ASP A 172 13.38 13.14 -4.30
N MET A 173 14.03 11.98 -4.39
CA MET A 173 15.19 11.79 -5.27
C MET A 173 14.82 11.92 -6.76
N SER A 174 13.62 11.48 -7.15
CA SER A 174 13.17 11.49 -8.56
C SER A 174 12.53 12.80 -9.01
N LYS A 175 12.38 13.80 -8.13
CA LYS A 175 11.83 15.12 -8.51
C LYS A 175 12.71 15.77 -9.57
N ASP A 176 12.06 16.30 -10.60
CA ASP A 176 12.72 17.13 -11.60
C ASP A 176 12.99 18.50 -10.99
N SER A 177 14.26 18.81 -10.75
CA SER A 177 14.71 20.08 -10.20
C SER A 177 14.71 21.23 -11.23
N ASN A 178 14.47 20.95 -12.51
CA ASN A 178 14.59 21.91 -13.60
C ASN A 178 13.24 22.47 -14.10
N GLN A 179 12.12 21.92 -13.66
CA GLN A 179 10.79 22.41 -14.06
C GLN A 179 10.21 23.34 -12.99
N GLY A 180 10.03 24.61 -13.33
CA GLY A 180 9.32 25.61 -12.51
C GLY A 180 7.81 25.37 -12.38
N GLY A 181 7.37 24.12 -12.45
CA GLY A 181 5.98 23.70 -12.32
C GLY A 181 5.52 23.56 -10.86
N PRO A 182 4.25 23.19 -10.63
CA PRO A 182 3.73 22.95 -9.30
C PRO A 182 4.54 21.86 -8.60
N GLN A 183 4.88 22.05 -7.32
CA GLN A 183 5.55 21.00 -6.55
C GLN A 183 4.67 19.75 -6.47
N GLU A 184 5.12 18.66 -7.06
CA GLU A 184 4.47 17.36 -6.93
C GLU A 184 4.50 16.89 -5.47
N ASN A 185 3.39 16.34 -5.00
CA ASN A 185 3.27 15.76 -3.67
C ASN A 185 2.80 14.31 -3.80
N ILE A 186 3.63 13.37 -3.33
CA ILE A 186 3.34 11.93 -3.41
C ILE A 186 2.02 11.56 -2.73
N LEU A 187 1.63 12.21 -1.64
CA LEU A 187 0.35 11.96 -0.99
C LEU A 187 -0.81 12.34 -1.92
N VAL A 188 -0.73 13.51 -2.58
CA VAL A 188 -1.76 13.94 -3.53
C VAL A 188 -1.87 12.96 -4.69
N LEU A 189 -0.74 12.53 -5.26
CA LEU A 189 -0.71 11.56 -6.36
C LEU A 189 -1.26 10.19 -5.95
N ALA A 190 -0.85 9.68 -4.78
CA ALA A 190 -1.34 8.43 -4.22
C ALA A 190 -2.86 8.48 -4.00
N LEU A 191 -3.38 9.59 -3.46
CA LEU A 191 -4.80 9.74 -3.19
C LEU A 191 -5.63 9.88 -4.46
N LYS A 192 -5.14 10.57 -5.49
CA LYS A 192 -5.78 10.57 -6.81
C LYS A 192 -5.91 9.14 -7.34
N PHE A 193 -4.81 8.38 -7.34
CA PHE A 193 -4.84 7.01 -7.84
C PHE A 193 -5.74 6.10 -7.01
N LEU A 194 -5.62 6.11 -5.67
CA LEU A 194 -6.28 5.16 -4.78
C LEU A 194 -7.76 5.50 -4.51
N LEU A 195 -8.15 6.77 -4.54
CA LEU A 195 -9.50 7.21 -4.13
C LEU A 195 -10.43 7.61 -5.28
N GLN A 196 -9.94 7.88 -6.49
CA GLN A 196 -10.79 8.30 -7.62
C GLN A 196 -11.73 7.18 -8.13
N ALA A 197 -11.57 5.94 -7.65
CA ALA A 197 -12.46 4.82 -7.94
C ALA A 197 -13.67 4.71 -7.00
N ILE A 198 -13.79 5.58 -5.99
CA ILE A 198 -14.89 5.54 -5.02
C ILE A 198 -15.96 6.56 -5.43
N PRO A 199 -17.19 6.12 -5.77
CA PRO A 199 -18.32 7.03 -5.96
C PRO A 199 -18.48 7.94 -4.73
N ASP A 200 -18.72 9.23 -4.94
CA ASP A 200 -18.83 10.31 -3.92
C ASP A 200 -17.52 10.93 -3.37
N ILE A 201 -16.33 10.57 -3.87
CA ILE A 201 -15.08 11.28 -3.48
C ILE A 201 -14.83 12.55 -4.32
N SER A 202 -15.41 12.63 -5.52
CA SER A 202 -15.21 13.76 -6.46
C SER A 202 -15.72 15.12 -5.96
N TYR A 203 -16.46 15.18 -4.84
CA TYR A 203 -17.10 16.40 -4.34
C TYR A 203 -16.50 16.99 -3.06
N PHE A 204 -15.45 16.41 -2.48
CA PHE A 204 -14.94 16.87 -1.19
C PHE A 204 -13.48 17.31 -1.28
N GLN A 205 -13.24 18.55 -0.82
CA GLN A 205 -11.91 19.15 -0.72
C GLN A 205 -10.98 18.20 0.02
N MET A 206 -9.82 17.92 -0.60
CA MET A 206 -8.75 17.19 0.05
C MET A 206 -8.42 17.89 1.37
N PRO A 207 -8.35 17.18 2.51
CA PRO A 207 -7.89 17.81 3.73
C PRO A 207 -6.50 18.40 3.50
N GLU A 208 -6.25 19.59 4.07
CA GLU A 208 -4.87 20.08 4.24
C GLU A 208 -4.10 18.95 4.92
N THR A 209 -3.05 18.50 4.23
CA THR A 209 -2.27 17.28 4.48
C THR A 209 -2.39 16.78 5.93
N PRO A 210 -3.10 15.66 6.18
CA PRO A 210 -3.20 15.16 7.53
C PRO A 210 -1.78 14.90 8.07
N GLU A 211 -1.57 15.10 9.38
CA GLU A 211 -0.41 14.57 10.09
C GLU A 211 -0.48 13.03 10.03
N ILE A 212 -0.12 12.49 8.88
CA ILE A 212 -0.19 11.07 8.58
C ILE A 212 0.97 10.42 9.31
N ASN A 213 0.65 9.48 10.18
CA ASN A 213 1.65 8.58 10.75
C ASN A 213 2.09 7.63 9.61
N ASP A 214 3.23 7.96 9.00
CA ASP A 214 3.78 7.49 7.71
C ASP A 214 4.14 5.99 7.62
N ASN A 215 3.17 5.10 7.84
CA ASN A 215 3.48 3.66 7.86
C ASN A 215 3.56 3.05 6.46
N HIS A 216 2.48 3.08 5.67
CA HIS A 216 2.37 2.50 4.31
C HIS A 216 1.09 3.00 3.59
N LEU A 217 0.91 2.68 2.30
CA LEU A 217 -0.22 3.15 1.47
C LEU A 217 -1.60 2.79 2.03
N LEU A 218 -1.80 1.56 2.48
CA LEU A 218 -3.08 1.17 3.09
C LEU A 218 -3.36 1.94 4.40
N SER A 219 -2.34 2.25 5.20
CA SER A 219 -2.51 3.10 6.40
C SER A 219 -2.96 4.52 6.04
N LEU A 220 -2.44 5.09 4.94
CA LEU A 220 -2.86 6.39 4.43
C LEU A 220 -4.36 6.40 4.07
N VAL A 221 -4.82 5.39 3.32
CA VAL A 221 -6.24 5.25 2.95
C VAL A 221 -7.11 5.06 4.19
N HIS A 222 -6.69 4.20 5.12
CA HIS A 222 -7.40 3.95 6.36
C HIS A 222 -7.52 5.21 7.23
N ALA A 223 -6.45 6.00 7.36
CA ALA A 223 -6.47 7.24 8.14
C ALA A 223 -7.50 8.24 7.60
N ILE A 224 -7.57 8.39 6.27
CA ILE A 224 -8.55 9.27 5.62
C ILE A 224 -9.97 8.72 5.79
N TRP A 225 -10.16 7.42 5.57
CA TRP A 225 -11.45 6.78 5.77
C TRP A 225 -11.94 6.97 7.21
N CYS A 226 -11.14 6.61 8.21
CA CYS A 226 -11.50 6.76 9.63
C CYS A 226 -11.74 8.21 10.03
N SER A 227 -10.93 9.16 9.56
CA SER A 227 -11.14 10.59 9.79
C SER A 227 -12.48 11.07 9.21
N ARG A 228 -12.87 10.54 8.05
CA ARG A 228 -14.19 10.82 7.42
C ARG A 228 -15.34 10.20 8.18
N PHE A 229 -15.20 8.98 8.71
CA PHE A 229 -16.20 8.40 9.59
C PHE A 229 -16.36 9.22 10.88
N ALA A 230 -15.24 9.64 11.49
CA ALA A 230 -15.25 10.43 12.70
C ALA A 230 -15.87 11.83 12.51
N THR A 231 -15.78 12.45 11.33
CA THR A 231 -16.45 13.73 11.02
C THR A 231 -17.90 13.58 10.58
N MET A 232 -18.33 12.38 10.18
CA MET A 232 -19.75 12.09 9.89
C MET A 232 -20.59 11.80 11.13
N VAL A 233 -19.97 11.32 12.22
CA VAL A 233 -20.67 10.95 13.47
C VAL A 233 -21.20 12.14 14.30
N PRO A 234 -20.61 13.35 14.33
CA PRO A 234 -21.12 14.47 15.13
C PRO A 234 -22.36 15.15 14.53
N SER A 235 -22.61 15.01 13.23
CA SER A 235 -23.70 15.74 12.55
C SER A 235 -25.09 15.12 12.70
N ARG A 236 -25.25 14.07 13.52
CA ARG A 236 -26.55 13.40 13.73
C ARG A 236 -27.38 13.95 14.89
N ILE A 237 -26.92 14.98 15.59
CA ILE A 237 -27.69 15.55 16.70
C ILE A 237 -28.49 16.80 16.29
N ASP A 238 -28.15 17.51 15.21
CA ASP A 238 -28.97 18.65 14.78
C ASP A 238 -29.14 18.75 13.25
N ALA A 239 -30.43 18.81 12.87
CA ALA A 239 -31.00 19.28 11.60
C ALA A 239 -30.90 18.38 10.34
N ASN A 240 -31.98 17.62 10.10
CA ASN A 240 -32.74 17.51 8.85
C ASN A 240 -32.03 17.87 7.52
N GLN A 241 -30.97 17.16 7.18
CA GLN A 241 -30.55 17.03 5.78
C GLN A 241 -30.26 15.56 5.52
N GLU A 242 -31.08 14.95 4.69
CA GLU A 242 -30.87 13.61 4.14
C GLU A 242 -29.55 13.56 3.36
N ARG A 243 -28.42 13.46 4.05
CA ARG A 243 -27.16 13.02 3.44
C ARG A 243 -27.16 11.50 3.46
N GLY A 244 -28.09 10.97 2.66
CA GLY A 244 -28.24 9.55 2.41
C GLY A 244 -27.13 9.08 1.49
N TRP A 245 -26.52 7.97 1.86
CA TRP A 245 -25.86 7.07 0.91
C TRP A 245 -26.91 6.70 -0.13
N SER A 246 -26.99 7.44 -1.24
CA SER A 246 -28.10 7.32 -2.20
C SER A 246 -28.21 5.93 -2.83
N PHE A 247 -27.13 5.14 -2.74
CA PHE A 247 -27.07 3.75 -3.16
C PHE A 247 -27.40 2.74 -2.05
N ILE A 248 -27.14 3.05 -0.77
CA ILE A 248 -27.55 2.22 0.37
C ILE A 248 -28.83 2.81 0.96
N LYS A 249 -29.97 2.37 0.43
CA LYS A 249 -31.26 2.71 1.03
C LYS A 249 -31.25 2.31 2.51
N CYS A 250 -31.86 3.15 3.36
CA CYS A 250 -32.05 2.80 4.76
C CYS A 250 -32.83 1.49 4.89
N THR A 251 -32.73 0.81 6.03
CA THR A 251 -33.40 -0.47 6.27
C THR A 251 -34.89 -0.43 5.93
N THR A 252 -35.56 0.70 6.18
CA THR A 252 -36.95 0.94 5.79
C THR A 252 -37.13 0.97 4.27
N GLY A 253 -36.33 1.77 3.54
CA GLY A 253 -36.41 1.87 2.09
C GLY A 253 -36.05 0.58 1.34
N LEU A 254 -35.20 -0.28 1.92
CA LEU A 254 -34.91 -1.61 1.40
C LEU A 254 -36.11 -2.56 1.57
N ARG A 255 -36.81 -2.51 2.71
CA ARG A 255 -38.06 -3.28 2.93
C ARG A 255 -39.17 -2.83 1.98
N GLU A 256 -39.33 -1.53 1.78
CA GLU A 256 -40.30 -0.95 0.83
C GLU A 256 -39.98 -1.33 -0.62
N SER A 257 -38.70 -1.53 -0.94
CA SER A 257 -38.26 -2.05 -2.24
C SER A 257 -38.38 -3.58 -2.35
N GLY A 258 -39.01 -4.26 -1.38
CA GLY A 258 -39.29 -5.69 -1.41
C GLY A 258 -38.18 -6.61 -0.86
N ILE A 259 -37.09 -6.05 -0.30
CA ILE A 259 -35.98 -6.84 0.24
C ILE A 259 -36.33 -7.34 1.65
N LYS A 260 -36.28 -8.67 1.83
CA LYS A 260 -36.55 -9.33 3.12
C LYS A 260 -35.26 -9.54 3.90
N PHE A 261 -35.23 -9.03 5.12
CA PHE A 261 -34.13 -9.27 6.06
C PHE A 261 -34.35 -10.60 6.77
N VAL A 262 -33.37 -11.49 6.69
CA VAL A 262 -33.37 -12.76 7.42
C VAL A 262 -32.35 -12.63 8.55
N LYS A 263 -32.75 -13.02 9.77
CA LYS A 263 -31.83 -13.11 10.91
C LYS A 263 -30.76 -14.13 10.54
N ALA A 264 -29.48 -13.75 10.59
CA ALA A 264 -28.45 -14.73 10.35
C ALA A 264 -28.46 -15.78 11.46
N THR A 265 -28.63 -17.01 11.02
CA THR A 265 -28.26 -18.20 11.76
C THR A 265 -26.77 -18.42 11.50
N ASP A 266 -25.96 -18.31 12.55
CA ASP A 266 -24.52 -18.57 12.65
C ASP A 266 -23.81 -19.02 11.37
N SER A 267 -23.45 -18.05 10.52
CA SER A 267 -22.30 -18.07 9.62
C SER A 267 -22.29 -16.77 8.81
N PHE A 268 -21.71 -15.70 9.34
CA PHE A 268 -21.47 -14.51 8.53
C PHE A 268 -20.10 -14.57 7.88
N ARG A 269 -20.12 -14.78 6.56
CA ARG A 269 -19.21 -14.13 5.63
C ARG A 269 -19.40 -12.62 5.78
N CYS A 270 -18.45 -11.94 6.40
CA CYS A 270 -18.36 -10.49 6.30
C CYS A 270 -17.19 -10.19 5.36
N LEU A 271 -17.52 -9.72 4.17
CA LEU A 271 -16.56 -9.06 3.29
C LEU A 271 -16.41 -7.65 3.85
N ILE A 272 -15.24 -7.36 4.41
CA ILE A 272 -14.70 -6.01 4.55
C ILE A 272 -13.33 -6.02 3.88
#